data_AF-A0A350IYK5-F1
#
_entry.id   AF-A0A350IYK5-F1
#
_cell.length_a   1.000
_cell.length_b   1.000
_cell.length_c   1.000
_cell.angle_alpha   90.00
_cell.angle_beta   90.00
_cell.angle_gamma   90.00
#
_symmetry.space_group_name_H-M   'P 1'
#
loop_
_entity.id
_entity.type
_entity.pdbx_description
1 polymer ?
#
loop_
_entity_poly.entity_id
_entity_poly.type
_entity_poly.pdbx_seq_one_letter_code
_entity_poly.pdbx_strand_id
1 'polypeptide(L)'
;MKLIRCHIENFGILHDFDYVFNAGINVIHAENGWGKSTLASFIRVMFYGFDKETKKSMEERERVQKAPWQGGVYGGSLVFETGGRTYRIVRTFDSKKGSRDTFELYDEITGLPSRDYSRAVGEELFDIDRESYQRTVYIAQNDCMTNTTDQINARIGNISQETADMGNYEQAIASIHHQINSLSDTRATGMCYKLRQQISSLQAKTSRKPDWIRQSASLLSQMES
;
A
#
# COMPACT_ATOMS: atom_id res chain seq x y z
N MET A 1 -11.09 6.59 -21.85
CA MET A 1 -10.83 7.70 -20.92
C MET A 1 -9.93 8.71 -21.62
N LYS A 2 -10.25 10.00 -21.55
CA LYS A 2 -9.48 11.10 -22.17
C LYS A 2 -9.46 12.33 -21.27
N LEU A 3 -8.30 12.90 -20.99
CA LEU A 3 -8.19 14.19 -20.29
C LEU A 3 -8.55 15.33 -21.24
N ILE A 4 -9.28 16.35 -20.76
CA ILE A 4 -9.68 17.52 -21.54
C ILE A 4 -8.98 18.78 -21.04
N ARG A 5 -9.12 19.11 -19.75
CA ARG A 5 -8.48 20.28 -19.15
C ARG A 5 -8.33 20.12 -17.64
N CYS A 6 -7.39 20.83 -17.05
CA CYS A 6 -7.30 20.98 -15.61
C CYS A 6 -7.07 22.45 -15.23
N HIS A 7 -7.59 22.80 -14.06
CA HIS A 7 -7.31 24.07 -13.39
C HIS A 7 -6.73 23.77 -12.01
N ILE A 8 -5.58 24.35 -11.68
CA ILE A 8 -4.89 24.20 -10.41
C ILE A 8 -4.95 25.53 -9.67
N GLU A 9 -5.68 25.57 -8.56
CA GLU A 9 -5.72 26.74 -7.68
C GLU A 9 -4.36 26.89 -6.99
N ASN A 10 -3.95 25.86 -6.26
CA ASN A 10 -2.63 25.74 -5.65
C ASN A 10 -2.23 24.27 -5.58
N PHE A 11 -1.04 23.91 -6.07
CA PHE A 11 -0.44 22.59 -5.88
C PHE A 11 1.07 22.63 -6.12
N GLY A 12 1.87 22.53 -5.06
CA GLY A 12 3.32 22.69 -5.12
C GLY A 12 3.71 24.06 -5.65
N ILE A 13 4.43 24.08 -6.77
CA ILE A 13 4.85 25.34 -7.40
C ILE A 13 3.83 25.90 -8.40
N LEU A 14 2.77 25.15 -8.71
CA LEU A 14 1.73 25.57 -9.65
C LEU A 14 0.65 26.32 -8.87
N HIS A 15 0.34 27.53 -9.32
CA HIS A 15 -0.64 28.43 -8.74
C HIS A 15 -1.44 29.07 -9.86
N ASP A 16 -2.77 29.09 -9.73
CA ASP A 16 -3.70 29.67 -10.72
C ASP A 16 -3.32 29.25 -12.16
N PHE A 17 -3.22 27.93 -12.34
CA PHE A 17 -2.63 27.33 -13.55
C PHE A 17 -3.66 26.50 -14.30
N ASP A 18 -3.89 26.87 -15.56
CA ASP A 18 -4.74 26.14 -16.49
C ASP A 18 -3.93 25.37 -17.54
N TYR A 19 -4.39 24.16 -17.86
CA TYR A 19 -3.84 23.37 -18.95
C TYR A 19 -4.94 22.65 -19.72
N VAL A 20 -4.90 22.75 -21.04
CA VAL A 20 -5.81 22.07 -21.97
C VAL A 20 -5.05 20.94 -22.66
N PHE A 21 -5.58 19.73 -22.55
CA PHE A 21 -4.98 18.54 -23.14
C PHE A 21 -5.47 18.36 -24.58
N ASN A 22 -4.54 18.06 -25.47
CA ASN A 22 -4.83 17.68 -26.85
C ASN A 22 -5.13 16.19 -26.94
N ALA A 23 -5.82 15.79 -28.01
CA ALA A 23 -5.94 14.38 -28.36
C ALA A 23 -4.58 13.80 -28.74
N GLY A 24 -4.32 12.54 -28.33
CA GLY A 24 -3.04 11.89 -28.59
C GLY A 24 -1.96 12.29 -27.59
N ILE A 25 -0.75 12.55 -28.09
CA ILE A 25 0.44 12.78 -27.25
C ILE A 25 0.57 14.26 -26.90
N ASN A 26 0.62 14.56 -25.60
CA ASN A 26 0.87 15.90 -25.08
C ASN A 26 2.34 16.01 -24.64
N VAL A 27 3.14 16.81 -25.34
CA VAL A 27 4.55 17.03 -25.02
C VAL A 27 4.70 18.38 -24.31
N ILE A 28 5.16 18.36 -23.06
CA ILE A 28 5.43 19.57 -22.28
C ILE A 28 6.94 19.80 -22.25
N HIS A 29 7.42 20.66 -23.16
CA HIS A 29 8.81 21.10 -23.20
C HIS A 29 8.96 22.42 -22.43
N ALA A 30 9.48 22.31 -21.20
CA ALA A 30 9.72 23.45 -20.33
C ALA A 30 11.00 23.25 -19.51
N GLU A 31 11.54 24.31 -18.95
CA GLU A 31 12.74 24.27 -18.13
C GLU A 31 12.57 23.40 -16.86
N ASN A 32 13.70 22.99 -16.28
CA ASN A 32 13.69 22.35 -14.97
C ASN A 32 13.15 23.33 -13.92
N GLY A 33 12.29 22.83 -13.03
CA GLY A 33 11.61 23.69 -12.06
C GLY A 33 10.36 24.39 -12.58
N TRP A 34 9.96 24.21 -13.85
CA TRP A 34 8.68 24.76 -14.35
C TRP A 34 7.45 24.12 -13.68
N GLY A 35 7.56 22.86 -13.25
CA GLY A 35 6.48 22.17 -12.54
C GLY A 35 5.89 20.98 -13.28
N LYS A 36 6.56 20.45 -14.30
CA LYS A 36 6.13 19.28 -15.09
C LYS A 36 5.77 18.09 -14.19
N SER A 37 6.66 17.71 -13.28
CA SER A 37 6.42 16.62 -12.32
C SER A 37 5.32 16.97 -11.31
N THR A 38 5.13 18.25 -11.00
CA THR A 38 4.06 18.73 -10.13
C THR A 38 2.68 18.61 -10.79
N LEU A 39 2.57 18.95 -12.08
CA LEU A 39 1.36 18.75 -12.89
C LEU A 39 0.99 17.27 -12.97
N ALA A 40 1.99 16.41 -13.20
CA ALA A 40 1.78 14.98 -13.29
C ALA A 40 1.33 14.38 -11.93
N SER A 41 1.94 14.80 -10.81
CA SER A 41 1.47 14.49 -9.45
C SER A 41 0.04 14.98 -9.20
N PHE A 42 -0.30 16.20 -9.67
CA PHE A 42 -1.64 16.76 -9.51
C PHE A 42 -2.69 15.86 -10.15
N ILE A 43 -2.51 15.48 -11.42
CA ILE A 43 -3.45 14.60 -12.14
C ILE A 43 -3.66 13.28 -11.38
N ARG A 44 -2.58 12.66 -10.90
CA ARG A 44 -2.66 11.43 -10.10
C ARG A 44 -3.49 11.63 -8.83
N VAL A 45 -3.23 12.70 -8.09
CA VAL A 45 -3.93 13.02 -6.83
C VAL A 45 -5.40 13.39 -7.10
N MET A 46 -5.74 13.93 -8.28
CA MET A 46 -7.13 14.16 -8.67
C MET A 46 -7.93 12.85 -8.82
N PHE A 47 -7.32 11.79 -9.34
CA PHE A 47 -7.99 10.50 -9.47
C PHE A 47 -8.02 9.69 -8.17
N TYR A 48 -6.89 9.60 -7.48
CA TYR A 48 -6.77 8.69 -6.34
C TYR A 48 -6.77 9.38 -4.97
N GLY A 49 -6.60 10.69 -4.91
CA GLY A 49 -6.30 11.42 -3.66
C GLY A 49 -4.87 11.17 -3.16
N PHE A 50 -4.60 11.66 -1.94
CA PHE A 50 -3.39 11.35 -1.18
C PHE A 50 -3.55 10.05 -0.37
N ASP A 51 -2.45 9.49 0.12
CA ASP A 51 -2.46 8.18 0.80
C ASP A 51 -3.13 8.21 2.17
N LYS A 52 -3.66 7.06 2.58
CA LYS A 52 -4.30 6.87 3.87
C LYS A 52 -3.20 6.74 4.92
N GLU A 53 -3.20 7.73 5.81
CA GLU A 53 -2.38 7.93 7.03
C GLU A 53 -2.17 6.65 7.85
N THR A 54 -1.33 5.71 7.40
CA THR A 54 -1.11 4.45 8.14
C THR A 54 0.31 4.27 8.64
N LYS A 55 1.23 5.19 8.32
CA LYS A 55 2.53 5.41 8.97
C LYS A 55 3.06 6.75 8.46
N LYS A 56 4.01 7.37 9.16
CA LYS A 56 4.79 8.54 8.73
C LYS A 56 5.56 8.26 7.41
N SER A 57 4.86 8.06 6.31
CA SER A 57 5.37 7.62 5.01
C SER A 57 5.68 8.83 4.12
N MET A 58 6.35 8.56 3.00
CA MET A 58 6.73 9.55 1.98
C MET A 58 5.53 10.37 1.46
N GLU A 59 4.29 9.90 1.57
CA GLU A 59 3.12 10.65 1.11
C GLU A 59 2.72 11.80 2.06
N GLU A 60 3.06 11.69 3.35
CA GLU A 60 2.93 12.81 4.30
C GLU A 60 3.91 13.94 3.92
N ARG A 61 5.07 13.58 3.35
CA ARG A 61 5.98 14.57 2.74
C ARG A 61 5.38 15.17 1.48
N GLU A 62 4.76 14.40 0.59
CA GLU A 62 4.17 14.97 -0.64
C GLU A 62 3.00 15.91 -0.32
N ARG A 63 2.06 15.50 0.55
CA ARG A 63 0.91 16.35 0.92
C ARG A 63 1.37 17.69 1.48
N VAL A 64 2.33 17.67 2.42
CA VAL A 64 2.86 18.89 3.05
C VAL A 64 3.71 19.68 2.06
N GLN A 65 4.53 19.02 1.24
CA GLN A 65 5.38 19.67 0.24
C GLN A 65 4.57 20.37 -0.85
N LYS A 66 3.42 19.81 -1.24
CA LYS A 66 2.55 20.35 -2.28
C LYS A 66 1.53 21.36 -1.73
N ALA A 67 1.43 21.53 -0.40
CA ALA A 67 0.56 22.53 0.19
C ALA A 67 1.10 23.96 -0.09
N PRO A 68 0.23 24.94 -0.42
CA PRO A 68 0.65 26.31 -0.63
C PRO A 68 1.13 26.95 0.69
N TRP A 69 2.34 27.52 0.70
CA TRP A 69 2.84 28.29 1.85
C TRP A 69 2.09 29.61 2.07
N GLN A 70 1.54 30.17 0.99
CA GLN A 70 0.86 31.47 0.98
C GLN A 70 -0.60 31.38 1.44
N GLY A 71 -1.07 30.19 1.77
CA GLY A 71 -2.48 29.91 1.98
C GLY A 71 -3.25 29.83 0.67
N GLY A 72 -4.58 29.83 0.76
CA GLY A 72 -5.47 29.66 -0.39
C GLY A 72 -5.99 28.23 -0.56
N VAL A 73 -6.72 28.01 -1.65
CA VAL A 73 -7.35 26.72 -1.95
C VAL A 73 -6.29 25.74 -2.43
N TYR A 74 -5.97 24.75 -1.60
CA TYR A 74 -5.08 23.65 -1.98
C TYR A 74 -5.88 22.60 -2.76
N GLY A 75 -5.66 22.52 -4.07
CA GLY A 75 -6.43 21.63 -4.95
C GLY A 75 -6.76 22.29 -6.29
N GLY A 76 -7.87 21.87 -6.89
CA GLY A 76 -8.30 22.34 -8.19
C GLY A 76 -9.36 21.45 -8.83
N SER A 77 -9.43 21.49 -10.16
CA SER A 77 -10.37 20.71 -10.94
C SER A 77 -9.74 20.01 -12.14
N LEU A 78 -10.33 18.88 -12.53
CA LEU A 78 -9.90 18.05 -13.65
C LEU A 78 -11.12 17.62 -14.46
N VAL A 79 -11.11 17.93 -15.75
CA VAL A 79 -12.16 17.56 -16.70
C VAL A 79 -11.66 16.41 -17.59
N PHE A 80 -12.46 15.35 -17.69
CA PHE A 80 -12.15 14.17 -18.48
C PHE A 80 -13.42 13.59 -19.13
N GLU A 81 -13.21 12.80 -20.17
CA GLU A 81 -14.25 12.11 -20.92
C GLU A 81 -14.12 10.59 -20.75
N THR A 82 -15.23 9.91 -20.51
CA THR A 82 -15.32 8.45 -20.46
C THR A 82 -16.74 7.99 -20.76
N GLY A 83 -16.89 6.84 -21.42
CA GLY A 83 -18.23 6.28 -21.72
C GLY A 83 -19.15 7.22 -22.51
N GLY A 84 -18.59 8.13 -23.32
CA GLY A 84 -19.35 9.13 -24.08
C GLY A 84 -19.90 10.30 -23.25
N ARG A 85 -19.49 10.43 -21.98
CA ARG A 85 -19.84 11.54 -21.09
C ARG A 85 -18.60 12.30 -20.64
N THR A 86 -18.79 13.58 -20.34
CA THR A 86 -17.75 14.46 -19.84
C THR A 86 -18.02 14.81 -18.39
N TYR A 87 -17.01 14.62 -17.55
CA TYR A 87 -17.09 14.83 -16.12
C TYR A 87 -16.05 15.84 -15.67
N ARG A 88 -16.36 16.56 -14.59
CA ARG A 88 -15.42 17.41 -13.86
C ARG A 88 -15.32 16.97 -12.42
N ILE A 89 -14.12 16.59 -12.00
CA ILE A 89 -13.75 16.39 -10.61
C ILE A 89 -13.32 17.74 -10.04
N VAL A 90 -13.80 18.06 -8.84
CA VAL A 90 -13.26 19.12 -7.98
C VAL A 90 -12.76 18.47 -6.69
N ARG A 91 -11.51 18.74 -6.32
CA ARG A 91 -10.95 18.30 -5.04
C ARG A 91 -10.25 19.46 -4.36
N THR A 92 -10.48 19.57 -3.05
CA THR A 92 -9.65 20.37 -2.17
C THR A 92 -9.03 19.48 -1.10
N PHE A 93 -7.82 19.83 -0.70
CA PHE A 93 -7.01 19.06 0.22
C PHE A 93 -6.68 19.88 1.45
N ASP A 94 -6.62 19.22 2.59
CA ASP A 94 -6.06 19.82 3.79
C ASP A 94 -4.56 19.53 3.88
N SER A 95 -3.77 20.49 4.35
CA SER A 95 -2.32 20.34 4.44
C SER A 95 -1.86 19.32 5.49
N LYS A 96 -2.74 18.93 6.43
CA LYS A 96 -2.37 18.07 7.57
C LYS A 96 -3.23 16.82 7.73
N LYS A 97 -4.51 16.86 7.37
CA LYS A 97 -5.47 15.79 7.66
C LYS A 97 -6.26 15.39 6.42
N GLY A 98 -6.03 14.20 5.90
CA GLY A 98 -6.74 13.72 4.70
C GLY A 98 -8.24 13.50 4.89
N SER A 99 -8.71 13.41 6.13
CA SER A 99 -10.14 13.35 6.47
C SER A 99 -10.90 14.63 6.14
N ARG A 100 -10.21 15.77 6.01
CA ARG A 100 -10.80 17.06 5.62
C ARG A 100 -10.77 17.31 4.11
N ASP A 101 -10.22 16.40 3.33
CA ASP A 101 -10.23 16.51 1.87
C ASP A 101 -11.65 16.37 1.34
N THR A 102 -11.98 17.19 0.35
CA THR A 102 -13.27 17.15 -0.35
C THR A 102 -13.13 16.48 -1.71
N PHE A 103 -14.24 15.91 -2.17
CA PHE A 103 -14.37 15.37 -3.51
C PHE A 103 -15.78 15.65 -4.00
N GLU A 104 -15.89 16.27 -5.15
CA GLU A 104 -17.15 16.51 -5.84
C GLU A 104 -17.00 16.13 -7.30
N LEU A 105 -18.03 15.51 -7.85
CA LEU A 105 -18.12 15.13 -9.25
C LEU A 105 -19.30 15.84 -9.89
N TYR A 106 -19.08 16.41 -11.06
CA TYR A 106 -20.10 17.08 -11.85
C TYR A 106 -20.13 16.47 -13.26
N ASP A 107 -21.33 16.38 -13.83
CA ASP A 107 -21.47 16.27 -15.28
C ASP A 107 -21.09 17.64 -15.88
N GLU A 108 -20.12 17.67 -16.79
CA GLU A 108 -19.55 18.92 -17.30
C GLU A 108 -20.52 19.66 -18.23
N ILE A 109 -21.41 18.93 -18.92
CA ILE A 109 -22.34 19.53 -19.89
C ILE A 109 -23.53 20.17 -19.16
N THR A 110 -24.10 19.45 -18.20
CA THR A 110 -25.27 19.93 -17.44
C THR A 110 -24.88 20.79 -16.24
N GLY A 111 -23.64 20.69 -15.76
CA GLY A 111 -23.14 21.37 -14.56
C GLY A 111 -23.70 20.82 -13.25
N LEU A 112 -24.48 19.73 -13.29
CA LEU A 112 -25.13 19.15 -12.12
C LEU A 112 -24.22 18.16 -11.41
N PRO A 113 -24.35 18.00 -10.08
CA PRO A 113 -23.63 16.96 -9.34
C PRO A 113 -23.95 15.57 -9.90
N SER A 114 -22.91 14.77 -10.11
CA SER A 114 -23.02 13.38 -10.55
C SER A 114 -22.60 12.42 -9.43
N ARG A 115 -23.19 11.23 -9.43
CA ARG A 115 -22.83 10.11 -8.54
C ARG A 115 -22.31 8.89 -9.31
N ASP A 116 -22.01 9.07 -10.59
CA ASP A 116 -21.52 7.99 -11.45
C ASP A 116 -20.16 7.46 -10.98
N TYR A 117 -19.34 8.32 -10.36
CA TYR A 117 -18.08 7.96 -9.72
C TYR A 117 -17.99 8.51 -8.29
N SER A 118 -17.32 7.77 -7.41
CA SER A 118 -17.12 8.14 -6.02
C SER A 118 -15.75 8.80 -5.79
N ARG A 119 -15.40 9.07 -4.53
CA ARG A 119 -14.06 9.52 -4.14
C ARG A 119 -12.94 8.54 -4.57
N ALA A 120 -13.28 7.29 -4.88
CA ALA A 120 -12.38 6.27 -5.44
C ALA A 120 -12.38 6.23 -6.99
N VAL A 121 -12.74 7.34 -7.65
CA VAL A 121 -12.84 7.46 -9.12
C VAL A 121 -11.64 6.88 -9.89
N GLY A 122 -10.42 6.98 -9.37
CA GLY A 122 -9.25 6.33 -9.98
C GLY A 122 -9.40 4.81 -10.08
N GLU A 123 -9.74 4.15 -8.98
CA GLU A 123 -9.95 2.69 -8.94
C GLU A 123 -11.16 2.30 -9.81
N GLU A 124 -12.24 3.08 -9.78
CA GLU A 124 -13.45 2.80 -10.56
C GLU A 124 -13.24 2.97 -12.08
N LEU A 125 -12.39 3.91 -12.51
CA LEU A 125 -12.13 4.17 -13.92
C LEU A 125 -11.08 3.24 -14.52
N PHE A 126 -10.01 2.99 -13.77
CA PHE A 126 -8.84 2.25 -14.26
C PHE A 126 -8.84 0.80 -13.83
N ASP A 127 -9.72 0.44 -12.88
CA ASP A 127 -9.89 -0.92 -12.36
C ASP A 127 -8.57 -1.48 -11.77
N ILE A 128 -7.72 -0.57 -11.29
CA ILE A 128 -6.44 -0.86 -10.64
C ILE A 128 -6.31 0.02 -9.41
N ASP A 129 -5.62 -0.48 -8.39
CA ASP A 129 -5.27 0.34 -7.25
C ASP A 129 -4.25 1.44 -7.62
N ARG A 130 -4.09 2.39 -6.69
CA ARG A 130 -3.17 3.50 -6.88
C ARG A 130 -1.73 3.05 -7.09
N GLU A 131 -1.27 2.08 -6.31
CA GLU A 131 0.12 1.60 -6.38
C GLU A 131 0.41 1.03 -7.77
N SER A 132 -0.52 0.26 -8.31
CA SER A 132 -0.47 -0.26 -9.68
C SER A 132 -0.51 0.87 -10.72
N TYR A 133 -1.35 1.88 -10.53
CA TYR A 133 -1.40 3.06 -11.40
C TYR A 133 -0.06 3.83 -11.42
N GLN A 134 0.57 4.00 -10.25
CA GLN A 134 1.88 4.64 -10.10
C GLN A 134 3.02 3.88 -10.74
N ARG A 135 2.86 2.58 -11.01
CA ARG A 135 3.90 1.77 -11.65
C ARG A 135 3.69 1.60 -13.15
N THR A 136 2.45 1.74 -13.63
CA THR A 136 2.07 1.39 -15.01
C THR A 136 1.65 2.59 -15.86
N VAL A 137 0.85 3.49 -15.31
CA VAL A 137 0.27 4.64 -16.03
C VAL A 137 1.07 5.92 -15.76
N TYR A 138 1.65 6.04 -14.56
CA TYR A 138 2.42 7.20 -14.13
C TYR A 138 3.89 6.83 -13.92
N ILE A 139 4.76 7.09 -14.88
CA ILE A 139 6.20 6.84 -14.72
C ILE A 139 6.86 8.12 -14.20
N ALA A 140 7.18 8.15 -12.90
CA ALA A 140 7.90 9.28 -12.31
C ALA A 140 9.37 9.30 -12.77
N GLN A 141 9.98 10.49 -12.78
CA GLN A 141 11.34 10.76 -13.29
C GLN A 141 12.46 9.88 -12.68
N ASN A 142 12.22 9.22 -11.55
CA ASN A 142 13.22 8.39 -10.86
C ASN A 142 12.79 6.93 -10.62
N ASP A 143 11.66 6.50 -11.19
CA ASP A 143 11.01 5.20 -10.89
C ASP A 143 11.07 4.22 -12.08
N CYS A 144 12.21 4.20 -12.78
CA CYS A 144 12.49 3.28 -13.88
C CYS A 144 12.87 1.85 -13.40
N MET A 145 12.31 1.40 -12.28
CA MET A 145 12.41 0.01 -11.81
C MET A 145 11.00 -0.58 -11.80
N THR A 146 10.61 -1.19 -12.91
CA THR A 146 9.33 -1.88 -13.07
C THR A 146 9.35 -3.22 -12.32
N ASN A 147 9.05 -3.21 -11.02
CA ASN A 147 8.78 -4.44 -10.27
C ASN A 147 7.26 -4.66 -10.20
N THR A 148 6.81 -5.82 -10.65
CA THR A 148 5.39 -6.17 -10.83
C THR A 148 4.67 -6.36 -9.49
N THR A 149 3.54 -5.68 -9.28
CA THR A 149 2.67 -5.85 -8.09
C THR A 149 1.72 -7.03 -8.28
N ASP A 150 1.24 -7.62 -7.18
CA ASP A 150 0.34 -8.79 -7.17
C ASP A 150 -0.96 -8.60 -7.98
N GLN A 151 -1.54 -7.39 -8.01
CA GLN A 151 -2.74 -7.11 -8.82
C GLN A 151 -2.44 -7.05 -10.33
N ILE A 152 -1.27 -6.52 -10.71
CA ILE A 152 -0.80 -6.53 -12.10
C ILE A 152 -0.54 -7.97 -12.51
N ASN A 153 0.11 -8.76 -11.66
CA ASN A 153 0.31 -10.20 -11.86
C ASN A 153 -1.01 -10.97 -11.98
N ALA A 154 -2.04 -10.64 -11.18
CA ALA A 154 -3.34 -11.30 -11.24
C ALA A 154 -4.09 -11.01 -12.55
N ARG A 155 -3.97 -9.80 -13.10
CA ARG A 155 -4.61 -9.43 -14.37
C ARG A 155 -3.83 -9.88 -15.61
N ILE A 156 -2.49 -9.74 -15.58
CA ILE A 156 -1.60 -10.25 -16.63
C ILE A 156 -1.59 -11.78 -16.63
N GLY A 157 -1.72 -12.42 -15.46
CA GLY A 157 -1.72 -13.87 -15.28
C GLY A 157 -2.82 -14.62 -16.02
N ASN A 158 -3.87 -13.92 -16.47
CA ASN A 158 -4.91 -14.50 -17.31
C ASN A 158 -4.51 -14.62 -18.80
N ILE A 159 -3.37 -14.08 -19.22
CA ILE A 159 -2.87 -14.13 -20.61
C ILE A 159 -1.68 -15.10 -20.77
N SER A 160 -1.04 -15.53 -19.67
CA SER A 160 0.19 -16.34 -19.74
C SER A 160 0.08 -17.59 -18.88
N GLN A 161 -0.67 -18.59 -19.36
CA GLN A 161 -0.85 -19.91 -18.74
C GLN A 161 0.44 -20.76 -18.63
N GLU A 162 1.64 -20.23 -18.90
CA GLU A 162 2.90 -20.99 -18.84
C GLU A 162 3.98 -20.45 -17.89
N THR A 163 3.77 -19.33 -17.17
CA THR A 163 4.75 -18.79 -16.19
C THR A 163 4.34 -19.00 -14.73
N ALA A 164 3.79 -20.17 -14.40
CA ALA A 164 3.38 -20.52 -13.03
C ALA A 164 4.54 -20.70 -12.03
N ASP A 165 5.80 -20.51 -12.45
CA ASP A 165 6.98 -20.85 -11.64
C ASP A 165 7.63 -19.66 -10.91
N MET A 166 7.32 -18.41 -11.27
CA MET A 166 7.99 -17.23 -10.68
C MET A 166 7.26 -16.61 -9.47
N GLY A 167 6.00 -16.96 -9.23
CA GLY A 167 5.20 -16.44 -8.10
C GLY A 167 5.33 -17.22 -6.78
N ASN A 168 5.94 -18.42 -6.81
CA ASN A 168 5.96 -19.32 -5.66
C ASN A 168 7.20 -19.19 -4.77
N TYR A 169 8.22 -18.43 -5.19
CA TYR A 169 9.48 -18.37 -4.44
C TYR A 169 9.31 -17.66 -3.08
N GLU A 170 8.55 -16.58 -3.04
CA GLU A 170 8.33 -15.80 -1.82
C GLU A 170 7.43 -16.54 -0.82
N GLN A 171 6.42 -17.26 -1.32
CA GLN A 171 5.60 -18.16 -0.51
C GLN A 171 6.39 -19.38 -0.01
N ALA A 172 7.27 -19.94 -0.84
CA ALA A 172 8.15 -21.04 -0.45
C ALA A 172 9.14 -20.60 0.64
N ILE A 173 9.78 -19.44 0.49
CA ILE A 173 10.64 -18.85 1.53
C ILE A 173 9.85 -18.61 2.81
N ALA A 174 8.65 -18.02 2.73
CA ALA A 174 7.82 -17.77 3.91
C ALA A 174 7.46 -19.08 4.64
N SER A 175 7.11 -20.13 3.89
CA SER A 175 6.83 -21.47 4.44
C SER A 175 8.06 -22.08 5.11
N ILE A 176 9.23 -22.00 4.48
CA ILE A 176 10.50 -22.48 5.03
C ILE A 176 10.86 -21.72 6.31
N HIS A 177 10.76 -20.38 6.31
CA HIS A 177 11.01 -19.55 7.48
C HIS A 177 10.04 -19.87 8.63
N HIS A 178 8.76 -20.12 8.32
CA HIS A 178 7.77 -20.53 9.29
C HIS A 178 8.14 -21.88 9.93
N GLN A 179 8.52 -22.87 9.11
CA GLN A 179 8.95 -24.19 9.59
C GLN A 179 10.22 -24.10 10.45
N ILE A 180 11.24 -23.34 10.03
CA ILE A 180 12.47 -23.11 10.81
C ILE A 180 12.13 -22.50 12.18
N ASN A 181 11.23 -21.52 12.22
CA ASN A 181 10.83 -20.89 13.47
C ASN A 181 10.04 -21.84 14.38
N SER A 182 9.16 -22.66 13.80
CA SER A 182 8.36 -23.65 14.55
C SER A 182 9.22 -24.78 15.15
N LEU A 183 10.32 -25.14 14.49
CA LEU A 183 11.24 -26.21 14.88
C LEU A 183 12.47 -25.70 15.66
N SER A 184 12.57 -24.38 15.90
CA SER A 184 13.72 -23.75 16.53
C SER A 184 14.06 -24.37 17.89
N ASP A 185 15.35 -24.59 18.12
CA ASP A 185 15.91 -25.08 19.39
C ASP A 185 16.28 -23.95 20.37
N THR A 186 16.30 -22.69 19.90
CA THR A 186 16.70 -21.53 20.69
C THR A 186 15.52 -20.67 21.14
N ARG A 187 14.40 -20.68 20.39
CA ARG A 187 13.21 -19.91 20.74
C ARG A 187 12.30 -20.70 21.67
N ALA A 188 11.81 -20.04 22.73
CA ALA A 188 10.90 -20.64 23.71
C ALA A 188 9.59 -21.20 23.09
N THR A 189 9.18 -20.68 21.93
CA THR A 189 8.00 -21.15 21.19
C THR A 189 8.26 -22.35 20.29
N GLY A 190 9.53 -22.70 20.02
CA GLY A 190 9.91 -23.80 19.14
C GLY A 190 9.71 -25.18 19.77
N MET A 191 9.35 -26.16 18.95
CA MET A 191 9.04 -27.53 19.41
C MET A 191 10.26 -28.23 20.01
N CYS A 192 11.45 -28.05 19.43
CA CYS A 192 12.70 -28.65 19.93
C CYS A 192 13.07 -28.13 21.32
N TYR A 193 12.91 -26.82 21.55
CA TYR A 193 13.12 -26.22 22.87
C TYR A 193 12.18 -26.82 23.93
N LYS A 194 10.88 -26.97 23.60
CA LYS A 194 9.89 -27.58 24.50
C LYS A 194 10.21 -29.04 24.81
N LEU A 195 10.61 -29.82 23.81
CA LEU A 195 10.98 -31.23 23.97
C LEU A 195 12.24 -31.38 24.83
N ARG A 196 13.26 -30.53 24.66
CA ARG A 196 14.43 -30.52 25.56
C ARG A 196 14.05 -30.23 27.00
N GLN A 197 13.17 -29.26 27.22
CA GLN A 197 12.69 -28.93 28.56
C GLN A 197 11.93 -30.11 29.18
N GLN A 198 11.09 -30.81 28.40
CA GLN A 198 10.41 -32.01 28.85
C GLN A 198 11.39 -33.15 29.20
N ILE A 199 12.38 -33.42 28.34
CA ILE A 199 13.42 -34.42 28.60
C ILE A 199 14.17 -34.10 29.89
N SER A 200 14.61 -32.85 30.07
CA SER A 200 15.29 -32.41 31.30
C SER A 200 14.42 -32.62 32.55
N SER A 201 13.13 -32.27 32.46
CA SER A 201 12.19 -32.46 33.58
C SER A 201 11.94 -33.94 33.91
N LEU A 202 11.88 -34.81 32.89
CA LEU A 202 11.70 -36.25 33.04
C LEU A 202 12.97 -36.93 33.58
N GLN A 203 14.14 -36.48 33.13
CA GLN A 203 15.42 -36.92 33.69
C GLN A 203 15.53 -36.53 35.16
N ALA A 204 15.18 -35.30 35.54
CA ALA A 204 15.17 -34.88 36.94
C ALA A 204 14.20 -35.72 37.81
N LYS A 205 13.02 -36.07 37.28
CA LYS A 205 12.06 -36.97 37.96
C LYS A 205 12.61 -38.39 38.08
N THR A 206 13.30 -38.89 37.07
CA THR A 206 13.85 -40.25 37.06
C THR A 206 15.06 -40.35 37.99
N SER A 207 15.92 -39.34 38.03
CA SER A 207 17.06 -39.27 38.97
C SER A 207 16.65 -39.17 40.44
N ARG A 208 15.41 -38.74 40.73
CA ARG A 208 14.84 -38.72 42.10
C ARG A 208 14.18 -40.03 42.53
N LYS A 209 13.89 -40.96 41.61
CA LYS A 209 13.29 -42.27 41.95
C LYS A 209 14.15 -43.14 42.87
N PRO A 210 15.49 -43.22 42.72
CA PRO A 210 16.33 -44.02 43.63
C PRO A 210 16.24 -43.55 45.08
N ASP A 211 16.13 -42.24 45.30
CA ASP A 211 15.99 -41.66 46.64
C ASP A 211 14.64 -42.02 47.27
N TRP A 212 13.57 -42.03 46.47
CA TRP A 212 12.24 -42.42 46.93
C TRP A 212 12.18 -43.91 47.29
N ILE A 213 12.86 -44.74 46.50
CA ILE A 213 12.97 -46.18 46.77
C ILE A 213 13.74 -46.42 48.08
N ARG A 214 14.87 -45.72 48.30
CA ARG A 214 15.62 -45.81 49.57
C ARG A 214 14.81 -45.32 50.77
N GLN A 215 14.08 -44.22 50.63
CA GLN A 215 13.25 -43.67 51.70
C GLN A 215 12.07 -44.62 52.03
N SER A 216 11.45 -45.23 51.03
CA SER A 216 10.40 -46.24 51.25
C SER A 216 10.91 -47.53 51.89
N ALA A 217 12.09 -48.02 51.50
CA ALA A 217 12.73 -49.18 52.12
C ALA A 217 13.12 -48.92 53.58
N SER A 218 13.60 -47.71 53.89
CA SER A 218 13.88 -47.28 55.26
C SER A 218 12.63 -47.24 56.14
N LEU A 219 11.48 -46.80 55.61
CA LEU A 219 10.23 -46.75 56.35
C LEU A 219 9.64 -48.15 56.58
N LEU A 220 9.74 -49.04 55.60
CA LEU A 220 9.32 -50.45 55.76
C LEU A 220 10.15 -51.19 56.81
N SER A 221 11.47 -50.97 56.83
CA SER A 221 12.35 -51.55 57.85
C SER A 221 12.05 -51.03 59.27
N GLN A 222 11.47 -49.84 59.42
CA GLN A 222 11.04 -49.29 60.72
C GLN A 222 9.67 -49.83 61.17
N MET A 223 8.87 -50.40 60.27
CA MET A 223 7.57 -50.99 60.59
C MET A 223 7.64 -52.50 60.90
N GLU A 224 8.70 -53.17 60.46
CA GLU A 224 8.96 -54.61 60.72
C GLU A 224 9.80 -54.86 61.99
N SER A 225 10.22 -53.80 62.69
CA SER A 225 10.90 -53.86 64.01
C SER A 225 9.93 -53.50 65.14
#